data_AF-A0A3C1SR96-F1
#
_entry.id   AF-A0A3C1SR96-F1
#
_cell.length_a   1.000
_cell.length_b   1.000
_cell.length_c   1.000
_cell.angle_alpha   90.00
_cell.angle_beta   90.00
_cell.angle_gamma   90.00
#
_symmetry.space_group_name_H-M   'P 1'
#
loop_
_entity.id
_entity.type
_entity.pdbx_description
1 polymer ?
#
loop_
_entity_poly.entity_id
_entity_poly.type
_entity_poly.pdbx_seq_one_letter_code
_entity_poly.pdbx_strand_id
1 'polypeptide(L)' 'MNAPAGDARFSRRVRLAGRNAFAGVFAQPTKSSDRYFTVLTRPNDLAHPRLGLAISRKVA' A
#
# COMPACT_ATOMS: atom_id res chain seq x y z
N MET A 1 -7.66 -26.36 4.47
CA MET A 1 -6.57 -25.75 5.27
C MET A 1 -7.18 -24.64 6.10
N ASN A 2 -7.49 -24.91 7.37
CA ASN A 2 -8.08 -23.94 8.28
C ASN A 2 -6.96 -23.16 8.95
N ALA A 3 -6.74 -21.90 8.53
CA ALA A 3 -5.95 -20.99 9.32
C ALA A 3 -6.72 -20.70 10.62
N PRO A 4 -6.08 -20.66 11.81
CA PRO A 4 -6.75 -20.17 13.01
C PRO A 4 -7.27 -18.76 12.71
N ALA A 5 -8.40 -18.38 13.30
CA ALA A 5 -8.97 -17.03 13.20
C ALA A 5 -8.04 -16.00 13.90
N GLY A 6 -6.83 -15.84 13.38
CA GLY A 6 -5.91 -14.77 13.71
C GLY A 6 -6.40 -13.50 13.02
N ASP A 7 -6.12 -12.38 13.67
CA ASP A 7 -6.46 -11.05 13.16
C ASP A 7 -5.95 -10.90 11.71
N ALA A 8 -6.87 -10.80 10.73
CA ALA A 8 -6.57 -10.78 9.29
C ALA A 8 -5.91 -9.46 8.83
N ARG A 9 -5.34 -8.72 9.78
CA ARG A 9 -4.70 -7.44 9.57
C ARG A 9 -3.30 -7.63 9.03
N PHE A 10 -2.95 -6.77 8.08
CA PHE A 10 -1.56 -6.58 7.68
C PHE A 10 -0.69 -6.26 8.90
N SER A 11 0.42 -7.00 9.10
CA SER A 11 1.35 -6.68 10.18
C SER A 11 1.99 -5.31 9.95
N ARG A 12 2.50 -4.67 11.01
CA ARG A 12 3.09 -3.32 10.89
C ARG A 12 4.23 -3.25 9.86
N ARG A 13 5.02 -4.33 9.73
CA ARG A 13 6.19 -4.39 8.83
C ARG A 13 5.81 -4.39 7.34
N VAL A 14 4.61 -4.87 7.00
CA VAL A 14 4.11 -4.94 5.61
C VAL A 14 3.18 -3.78 5.26
N ARG A 15 3.00 -2.81 6.17
CA ARG A 15 2.26 -1.58 5.88
C ARG A 15 3.20 -0.51 5.35
N LEU A 16 2.79 0.16 4.29
CA LEU A 16 3.39 1.41 3.83
C LEU A 16 2.75 2.55 4.64
N ALA A 17 3.50 3.11 5.59
CA ALA A 17 3.00 4.13 6.51
C ALA A 17 3.96 5.32 6.60
N GLY A 18 3.38 6.51 6.79
CA GLY A 18 4.12 7.75 6.97
C GLY A 18 4.42 8.49 5.66
N ARG A 19 4.50 9.82 5.75
CA ARG A 19 4.62 10.73 4.61
C ARG A 19 5.77 10.38 3.66
N ASN A 20 6.94 10.08 4.19
CA ASN A 20 8.14 9.82 3.37
C ASN A 20 8.01 8.51 2.56
N ALA A 21 7.36 7.49 3.14
CA ALA A 21 7.15 6.22 2.45
C ALA A 21 6.21 6.38 1.25
N PHE A 22 5.14 7.18 1.40
CA PHE A 22 4.25 7.52 0.29
C PHE A 22 4.92 8.45 -0.73
N ALA A 23 5.66 9.46 -0.28
CA ALA A 23 6.37 10.39 -1.16
C ALA A 23 7.33 9.65 -2.10
N GLY A 24 8.02 8.61 -1.60
CA GLY A 24 8.89 7.77 -2.42
C GLY A 24 8.15 7.06 -3.55
N VAL A 25 6.94 6.56 -3.31
CA VAL A 25 6.12 5.92 -4.36
C VAL A 25 5.57 6.96 -5.33
N PHE A 26 5.11 8.11 -4.83
CA PHE A 26 4.52 9.17 -5.64
C PHE A 26 5.52 9.87 -6.56
N ALA A 27 6.81 9.90 -6.21
CA ALA A 27 7.84 10.56 -7.01
C ALA A 27 8.10 9.83 -8.34
N GLN A 28 8.09 8.50 -8.35
CA GLN A 28 8.40 7.68 -9.53
C GLN A 28 7.56 6.40 -9.55
N PRO A 29 6.24 6.50 -9.77
CA PRO A 29 5.37 5.33 -9.77
C PRO A 29 5.33 4.63 -11.13
N THR A 30 5.26 3.31 -11.10
CA THR A 30 4.53 2.57 -12.12
C THR A 30 3.05 2.65 -11.77
N LYS A 31 2.22 3.15 -12.69
CA LYS A 31 0.80 3.43 -12.44
C LYS A 31 -0.10 2.49 -13.22
N SER A 32 -1.09 1.93 -12.53
CA SER A 32 -2.27 1.29 -13.12
C SER A 32 -3.52 1.93 -12.53
N SER A 33 -4.57 2.13 -13.32
CA SER A 33 -5.80 2.73 -12.84
C SER A 33 -7.01 2.14 -13.51
N ASP A 34 -8.08 1.97 -12.74
CA ASP A 34 -9.40 1.60 -13.23
C ASP A 34 -10.47 2.55 -12.65
N ARG A 35 -11.75 2.15 -12.73
CA ARG A 35 -12.90 2.92 -12.24
C ARG A 35 -12.89 3.15 -10.73
N TYR A 36 -12.33 2.21 -9.96
CA TYR A 36 -12.45 2.18 -8.51
C TYR A 36 -11.13 2.55 -7.81
N PHE A 37 -10.00 2.20 -8.41
CA PHE A 37 -8.69 2.40 -7.80
C PHE A 37 -7.65 2.94 -8.79
N THR A 38 -6.78 3.78 -8.27
CA THR A 38 -5.46 4.02 -8.85
C THR A 38 -4.44 3.28 -7.99
N VAL A 39 -3.74 2.32 -8.59
CA VAL A 39 -2.64 1.58 -7.96
C VAL A 39 -1.32 2.19 -8.41
N LEU A 40 -0.54 2.66 -7.44
CA LEU A 40 0.82 3.16 -7.65
C LEU A 40 1.80 2.18 -7.03
N THR A 41 2.79 1.74 -7.81
CA THR A 41 3.81 0.79 -7.35
C THR A 41 5.21 1.32 -7.59
N ARG A 42 6.15 0.92 -6.74
CA ARG A 42 7.58 1.18 -6.90
C ARG A 42 8.36 0.00 -6.30
N PRO A 43 9.45 -0.47 -6.93
CA PRO A 43 10.38 -1.39 -6.30
C PRO A 43 10.90 -0.82 -4.98
N ASN A 44 11.20 -1.69 -4.02
CA ASN A 44 11.76 -1.31 -2.73
C ASN A 44 12.86 -2.29 -2.33
N ASP A 45 13.78 -1.85 -1.46
CA ASP A 45 14.97 -2.61 -1.07
C ASP A 45 14.72 -3.59 0.09
N LEU A 46 13.46 -3.93 0.38
CA LEU A 46 13.10 -4.91 1.40
C LEU A 46 12.85 -6.27 0.77
N ALA A 47 13.01 -7.33 1.57
CA ALA A 47 12.67 -8.69 1.18
C ALA A 47 11.15 -8.94 1.05
N HIS A 48 10.31 -7.91 1.26
CA HIS A 48 8.86 -8.03 1.26
C HIS A 48 8.16 -6.78 0.72
N PRO A 49 6.98 -6.94 0.10
CA PRO A 49 6.17 -5.80 -0.34
C PRO A 49 5.53 -5.07 0.83
N ARG A 50 5.20 -3.79 0.62
CA ARG A 50 4.42 -2.99 1.57
C ARG A 50 3.19 -2.40 0.89
N LEU A 51 2.06 -2.38 1.60
CA LEU A 51 0.79 -1.84 1.11
C LEU A 51 0.34 -0.65 1.95
N GLY A 52 -0.12 0.41 1.29
CA GLY A 52 -0.74 1.57 1.93
C GLY A 52 -1.91 2.07 1.11
N LEU A 53 -2.87 2.73 1.76
CA LEU A 53 -4.05 3.31 1.12
C LEU A 53 -4.05 4.82 1.34
N ALA A 54 -4.21 5.57 0.26
CA ALA A 54 -4.41 7.01 0.29
C ALA A 54 -5.83 7.30 -0.20
N ILE A 55 -6.66 7.88 0.66
CA ILE A 55 -8.04 8.26 0.33
C ILE A 55 -8.09 9.77 0.19
N SER A 56 -8.59 10.26 -0.94
CA SER A 56 -8.82 11.69 -1.16
C SER A 56 -9.90 12.19 -0.20
N ARG A 57 -9.67 13.35 0.43
CA ARG A 57 -10.70 14.00 1.26
C ARG A 57 -11.93 14.45 0.48
N LYS A 58 -11.86 14.49 -0.86
CA LYS A 58 -13.02 14.84 -1.71
C LYS A 58 -14.07 13.72 -1.77
N VAL A 59 -13.70 12.50 -1.38
CA VAL A 59 -14.52 11.28 -1.49
C VAL A 59 -14.83 10.68 -0.11
N ALA A 60 -14.23 11.24 0.96
CA ALA A 60 -14.41 10.78 2.34
C ALA A 60 -15.49 11.60 3.07
#